data_AF-A0AAU7IWE1-F1
#
_entry.id   AF-A0AAU7IWE1-F1
#
_cell.length_a   1.000
_cell.length_b   1.000
_cell.length_c   1.000
_cell.angle_alpha   90.00
_cell.angle_beta   90.00
_cell.angle_gamma   90.00
#
_symmetry.space_group_name_H-M   'P 1'
#
loop_
_entity.id
_entity.type
_entity.pdbx_description
1 polymer ?
#
loop_
_entity_poly.entity_id
_entity_poly.type
_entity_poly.pdbx_seq_one_letter_code
_entity_poly.pdbx_strand_id
1 'polypeptide(L)'
;MLIQVGELAKRAGITVRTLHHYEQTGLLLPSARSAAGYRLYNLADVQRLHMIQALAKAGLELAEIRDFLEQESLSLTELLDAQITLLDKQLRSIHTLRDRLVELRTGLLDDATPDLESWLQTLELMNMYDRWFSKEELQQLPFAVQKDALAAIWSGLVAEANTLLEQRIPATDVRAMDLATRWMERLEQDTAGKPEFLTRLNEMHSVEPQMQAQTGITPEMTDYITRAFAESKLCIWEKYLTAEEIAFTRAHYFDRMMEWPPLVAKLHQAQRENTDPASEEAQKLAENWLALFQSYAGTSPETQQKFRAAMQQEPHLMKGTWMTPAVLAWLQQAIGVMMQRRFSASGHSQIR
;
A
#
# COMPACT_ATOMS: atom_id res chain seq x y z
N MET A 1 7.56 -3.32 50.19
CA MET A 1 8.48 -4.44 50.47
C MET A 1 9.55 -4.44 49.40
N LEU A 2 10.82 -4.71 49.75
CA LEU A 2 11.92 -4.87 48.80
C LEU A 2 12.37 -6.33 48.82
N ILE A 3 12.59 -6.94 47.66
CA ILE A 3 13.06 -8.33 47.52
C ILE A 3 14.38 -8.39 46.75
N GLN A 4 15.25 -9.35 47.11
CA GLN A 4 16.54 -9.54 46.45
C GLN A 4 16.40 -10.27 45.11
N VAL A 5 17.37 -10.07 44.21
CA VAL A 5 17.41 -10.67 42.86
C VAL A 5 17.16 -12.19 42.84
N GLY A 6 17.69 -12.95 43.81
CA GLY A 6 17.49 -14.41 43.88
C GLY A 6 16.06 -14.82 44.24
N GLU A 7 15.40 -14.06 45.11
CA GLU A 7 14.00 -14.29 45.49
C GLU A 7 13.05 -13.83 44.36
N LEU A 8 13.36 -12.73 43.68
CA LEU A 8 12.65 -12.29 42.48
C LEU A 8 12.74 -13.35 41.37
N ALA A 9 13.94 -13.85 41.07
CA ALA A 9 14.17 -14.92 40.10
C ALA A 9 13.33 -16.17 40.39
N LYS A 10 13.35 -16.62 41.66
CA LYS A 10 12.58 -17.78 42.13
C LYS A 10 11.07 -17.58 41.99
N ARG A 11 10.53 -16.42 42.35
CA ARG A 11 9.09 -16.09 42.25
C ARG A 11 8.63 -15.94 40.80
N ALA A 12 9.46 -15.36 39.94
CA ALA A 12 9.16 -15.14 38.54
C ALA A 12 9.47 -16.34 37.63
N GLY A 13 10.04 -17.43 38.17
CA GLY A 13 10.35 -18.65 37.42
C GLY A 13 11.45 -18.48 36.37
N ILE A 14 12.37 -17.53 36.56
CA ILE A 14 13.47 -17.23 35.63
C ILE A 14 14.83 -17.29 36.33
N THR A 15 15.90 -17.33 35.54
CA THR A 15 17.26 -17.35 36.10
C THR A 15 17.70 -15.96 36.56
N VAL A 16 18.59 -15.89 37.55
CA VAL A 16 19.27 -14.63 37.93
C VAL A 16 20.06 -14.05 36.74
N ARG A 17 20.56 -14.90 35.83
CA ARG A 17 21.21 -14.47 34.58
C ARG A 17 20.23 -13.71 33.67
N THR A 18 18.97 -14.13 33.59
CA THR A 18 17.92 -13.43 32.83
C THR A 18 17.65 -12.04 33.42
N LEU A 19 17.57 -11.91 34.75
CA LEU A 19 17.42 -10.61 35.41
C LEU A 19 18.64 -9.68 35.19
N HIS A 20 19.86 -10.21 35.24
CA HIS A 20 21.06 -9.43 34.91
C HIS A 20 21.08 -9.00 33.44
N HIS A 21 20.58 -9.84 32.52
CA HIS A 21 20.44 -9.45 31.11
C HIS A 21 19.44 -8.31 30.93
N TYR A 22 18.28 -8.36 31.62
CA TYR A 22 17.30 -7.26 31.58
C TYR A 22 17.80 -5.96 32.22
N GLU A 23 18.69 -6.03 33.22
CA GLU A 23 19.39 -4.85 33.75
C GLU A 23 20.40 -4.29 32.73
N GLN A 24 21.15 -5.16 32.04
CA GLN A 24 22.13 -4.77 31.01
C GLN A 24 21.48 -4.13 29.77
N THR A 25 20.28 -4.54 29.40
CA THR A 25 19.53 -3.98 28.26
C THR A 25 18.64 -2.79 28.63
N GLY A 26 18.69 -2.31 29.89
CA GLY A 26 17.83 -1.24 30.41
C GLY A 26 16.39 -1.66 30.74
N LEU A 27 15.96 -2.81 30.24
CA LEU A 27 14.58 -3.31 30.30
C LEU A 27 14.00 -3.43 31.73
N LEU A 28 14.82 -3.85 32.71
CA LEU A 28 14.44 -3.90 34.13
C LEU A 28 15.60 -3.51 35.06
N LEU A 29 15.56 -2.29 35.57
CA LEU A 29 16.53 -1.78 36.55
C LEU A 29 16.10 -2.09 38.00
N PRO A 30 17.05 -2.34 38.92
CA PRO A 30 16.73 -2.52 40.34
C PRO A 30 16.41 -1.18 41.01
N SER A 31 15.25 -1.08 41.67
CA SER A 31 14.84 0.12 42.43
C SER A 31 15.83 0.58 43.50
N ALA A 32 16.65 -0.33 44.07
CA ALA A 32 17.68 0.03 45.04
C ALA A 32 18.84 -0.98 45.07
N ARG A 33 19.91 -0.62 45.78
CA ARG A 33 20.94 -1.56 46.25
C ARG A 33 21.01 -1.53 47.78
N SER A 34 21.28 -2.67 48.40
CA SER A 34 21.48 -2.76 49.85
C SER A 34 22.86 -2.21 50.25
N ALA A 35 23.08 -1.98 51.55
CA ALA A 35 24.39 -1.57 52.09
C ALA A 35 25.53 -2.57 51.77
N ALA A 36 25.21 -3.83 51.46
CA ALA A 36 26.15 -4.85 51.02
C ALA A 36 26.20 -5.03 49.49
N GLY A 37 25.63 -4.10 48.72
CA GLY A 37 25.68 -4.08 47.25
C GLY A 37 24.63 -4.94 46.52
N TYR A 38 23.80 -5.71 47.23
CA TYR A 38 22.78 -6.57 46.62
C TYR A 38 21.67 -5.75 45.96
N ARG A 39 21.23 -6.19 44.77
CA ARG A 39 20.09 -5.61 44.04
C ARG A 39 18.78 -5.87 44.79
N LEU A 40 17.98 -4.81 44.92
CA LEU A 40 16.68 -4.81 45.58
C LEU A 40 15.60 -4.31 44.61
N TYR A 41 14.51 -5.06 44.53
CA TYR A 41 13.37 -4.79 43.66
C TYR A 41 12.11 -4.52 44.47
N ASN A 42 11.30 -3.54 44.06
CA ASN A 42 10.05 -3.17 44.69
C ASN A 42 8.83 -3.87 44.02
N LEU A 43 7.60 -3.49 44.38
CA LEU A 43 6.39 -4.07 43.80
C LEU A 43 6.15 -3.66 42.33
N ALA A 44 6.50 -2.43 41.96
CA ALA A 44 6.41 -1.95 40.57
C ALA A 44 7.40 -2.68 39.66
N ASP A 45 8.62 -2.99 40.15
CA ASP A 45 9.60 -3.80 39.42
C ASP A 45 9.07 -5.23 39.16
N VAL A 46 8.35 -5.81 40.13
CA VAL A 46 7.68 -7.12 39.98
C VAL A 46 6.57 -7.04 38.93
N GLN A 47 5.75 -5.98 38.95
CA GLN A 47 4.71 -5.75 37.94
C GLN A 47 5.31 -5.56 36.53
N ARG A 48 6.38 -4.76 36.41
CA ARG A 48 7.13 -4.56 35.15
C ARG A 48 7.71 -5.89 34.66
N LEU A 49 8.30 -6.70 35.54
CA LEU A 49 8.80 -8.03 35.18
C LEU A 49 7.69 -8.95 34.65
N HIS A 50 6.52 -8.97 35.30
CA HIS A 50 5.39 -9.77 34.81
C HIS A 50 4.87 -9.28 33.46
N MET A 51 4.85 -7.96 33.21
CA MET A 51 4.50 -7.39 31.90
C MET A 51 5.51 -7.82 30.82
N ILE A 52 6.81 -7.70 31.09
CA ILE A 52 7.88 -8.17 30.19
C ILE A 52 7.70 -9.66 29.87
N GLN A 53 7.41 -10.49 30.88
CA GLN A 53 7.18 -11.92 30.69
C GLN A 53 5.92 -12.25 29.88
N ALA A 54 4.85 -11.46 30.01
CA ALA A 54 3.63 -11.65 29.24
C ALA A 54 3.84 -11.31 27.77
N LEU A 55 4.46 -10.16 27.48
CA LEU A 55 4.73 -9.69 26.13
C LEU A 55 5.75 -10.58 25.40
N ALA A 56 6.84 -10.97 26.07
CA ALA A 56 7.81 -11.91 25.49
C ALA A 56 7.19 -13.29 25.19
N LYS A 57 6.20 -13.73 25.97
CA LYS A 57 5.43 -14.97 25.69
C LYS A 57 4.42 -14.81 24.55
N ALA A 58 3.97 -13.59 24.25
CA ALA A 58 3.20 -13.27 23.05
C ALA A 58 4.08 -13.15 21.78
N GLY A 59 5.40 -13.35 21.91
CA GLY A 59 6.35 -13.41 20.80
C GLY A 59 6.96 -12.06 20.40
N LEU A 60 6.81 -11.02 21.23
CA LEU A 60 7.41 -9.71 21.02
C LEU A 60 8.89 -9.70 21.40
N GLU A 61 9.69 -8.91 20.69
CA GLU A 61 11.12 -8.79 20.96
C GLU A 61 11.40 -7.89 22.18
N LEU A 62 12.50 -8.17 22.88
CA LEU A 62 12.88 -7.42 24.09
C LEU A 62 13.17 -5.94 23.83
N ALA A 63 13.47 -5.55 22.58
CA ALA A 63 13.61 -4.16 22.17
C ALA A 63 12.25 -3.45 22.10
N GLU A 64 11.26 -4.02 21.40
CA GLU A 64 9.91 -3.48 21.29
C GLU A 64 9.24 -3.34 22.67
N ILE A 65 9.45 -4.33 23.54
CA ILE A 65 8.96 -4.32 24.92
C ILE A 65 9.63 -3.19 25.74
N ARG A 66 10.91 -2.90 25.52
CA ARG A 66 11.59 -1.77 26.18
C ARG A 66 10.97 -0.44 25.73
N ASP A 67 10.88 -0.24 24.42
CA ASP A 67 10.45 1.04 23.82
C ASP A 67 9.00 1.38 24.21
N PHE A 68 8.12 0.37 24.26
CA PHE A 68 6.77 0.49 24.85
C PHE A 68 6.81 0.86 26.34
N LEU A 69 7.65 0.19 27.13
CA LEU A 69 7.77 0.42 28.58
C LEU A 69 8.53 1.71 28.95
N GLU A 70 9.07 2.43 27.97
CA GLU A 70 9.71 3.75 28.10
C GLU A 70 8.81 4.89 27.56
N GLN A 71 7.62 4.56 27.05
CA GLN A 71 6.58 5.48 26.57
C GLN A 71 6.96 6.34 25.35
N GLU A 72 7.98 5.96 24.57
CA GLU A 72 8.54 6.83 23.52
C GLU A 72 7.87 6.72 22.13
N SER A 73 7.04 5.71 21.84
CA SER A 73 6.57 5.48 20.46
C SER A 73 5.17 4.90 20.23
N LEU A 74 4.75 3.83 20.93
CA LEU A 74 3.53 3.07 20.59
C LEU A 74 2.67 2.73 21.81
N SER A 75 1.35 2.67 21.62
CA SER A 75 0.43 2.11 22.60
C SER A 75 0.48 0.58 22.64
N LEU A 76 0.02 -0.01 23.74
CA LEU A 76 -0.04 -1.47 23.90
C LEU A 76 -0.91 -2.12 22.81
N THR A 77 -1.99 -1.45 22.40
CA THR A 77 -2.91 -1.96 21.37
C THR A 77 -2.22 -2.02 20.01
N GLU A 78 -1.56 -0.93 19.58
CA GLU A 78 -0.85 -0.89 18.28
C GLU A 78 0.26 -1.93 18.20
N LEU A 79 1.01 -2.13 19.29
CA LEU A 79 2.06 -3.14 19.40
C LEU A 79 1.51 -4.57 19.35
N LEU A 80 0.35 -4.82 19.96
CA LEU A 80 -0.32 -6.13 19.87
C LEU A 80 -0.93 -6.37 18.48
N ASP A 81 -1.53 -5.36 17.85
CA ASP A 81 -2.11 -5.45 16.50
C ASP A 81 -1.03 -5.69 15.44
N ALA A 82 0.15 -5.07 15.59
CA ALA A 82 1.32 -5.33 14.75
C ALA A 82 1.79 -6.79 14.88
N GLN A 83 1.86 -7.33 16.09
CA GLN A 83 2.25 -8.72 16.36
C GLN A 83 1.21 -9.72 15.85
N ILE A 84 -0.10 -9.44 16.01
CA ILE A 84 -1.19 -10.24 15.43
C ILE A 84 -1.05 -10.26 13.90
N THR A 85 -0.82 -9.10 13.28
CA THR A 85 -0.62 -8.97 11.83
C THR A 85 0.60 -9.78 11.34
N LEU A 86 1.69 -9.81 12.10
CA LEU A 86 2.86 -10.65 11.82
C LEU A 86 2.52 -12.14 11.89
N LEU A 87 1.85 -12.57 12.96
CA LEU A 87 1.43 -13.96 13.16
C LEU A 87 0.45 -14.41 12.07
N ASP A 88 -0.49 -13.57 11.64
CA ASP A 88 -1.40 -13.87 10.54
C ASP A 88 -0.67 -13.99 9.19
N LYS A 89 0.39 -13.20 8.95
CA LYS A 89 1.25 -13.36 7.77
C LYS A 89 2.00 -14.69 7.81
N GLN A 90 2.56 -15.07 8.96
CA GLN A 90 3.23 -16.37 9.15
C GLN A 90 2.24 -17.54 9.00
N LEU A 91 1.06 -17.44 9.61
CA LEU A 91 0.01 -18.47 9.54
C LEU A 91 -0.45 -18.70 8.11
N ARG A 92 -0.67 -17.63 7.32
CA ARG A 92 -0.96 -17.72 5.88
C ARG A 92 0.16 -18.47 5.16
N SER A 93 1.41 -18.04 5.32
CA SER A 93 2.58 -18.69 4.69
C SER A 93 2.68 -20.20 4.99
N ILE A 94 2.47 -20.59 6.25
CA ILE A 94 2.49 -22.00 6.69
C ILE A 94 1.32 -22.79 6.08
N HIS A 95 0.12 -22.21 6.01
CA HIS A 95 -1.03 -22.87 5.38
C HIS A 95 -0.81 -23.07 3.88
N THR A 96 -0.33 -22.05 3.15
CA THR A 96 -0.06 -22.21 1.72
C THR A 96 1.07 -23.22 1.46
N LEU A 97 2.10 -23.29 2.31
CA LEU A 97 3.14 -24.33 2.23
C LEU A 97 2.56 -25.74 2.49
N ARG A 98 1.70 -25.88 3.50
CA ARG A 98 1.01 -27.16 3.80
C ARG A 98 0.18 -27.63 2.61
N ASP A 99 -0.63 -26.75 2.04
CA ASP A 99 -1.55 -27.11 0.96
C ASP A 99 -0.76 -27.48 -0.31
N ARG A 100 0.34 -26.79 -0.63
CA ARG A 100 1.30 -27.20 -1.67
C ARG A 100 1.89 -28.59 -1.44
N LEU A 101 2.26 -28.94 -0.21
CA LEU A 101 2.77 -30.29 0.10
C LEU A 101 1.67 -31.36 -0.07
N VAL A 102 0.40 -31.01 0.11
CA VAL A 102 -0.74 -31.90 -0.17
C VAL A 102 -0.97 -32.04 -1.68
N GLU A 103 -0.93 -30.95 -2.44
CA GLU A 103 -1.06 -30.96 -3.90
C GLU A 103 0.09 -31.71 -4.58
N LEU A 104 1.34 -31.41 -4.23
CA LEU A 104 2.54 -32.08 -4.75
C LEU A 104 2.51 -33.59 -4.47
N ARG A 105 2.12 -33.99 -3.26
CA ARG A 105 1.92 -35.41 -2.91
C ARG A 105 0.82 -36.06 -3.77
N THR A 106 -0.20 -35.31 -4.15
CA THR A 106 -1.34 -35.83 -4.94
C THR A 106 -0.96 -35.96 -6.41
N GLY A 107 -0.34 -34.93 -7.01
CA GLY A 107 0.15 -34.99 -8.40
C GLY A 107 1.20 -36.07 -8.65
N LEU A 108 2.07 -36.34 -7.67
CA LEU A 108 3.04 -37.45 -7.73
C LEU A 108 2.40 -38.85 -7.65
N LEU A 109 1.11 -38.98 -7.29
CA LEU A 109 0.40 -40.26 -7.26
C LEU A 109 -0.35 -40.58 -8.55
N ASP A 110 -0.61 -39.58 -9.40
CA ASP A 110 -1.43 -39.71 -10.62
C ASP A 110 -0.59 -39.97 -11.90
N ASP A 111 0.69 -40.33 -11.75
CA ASP A 111 1.66 -40.73 -12.80
C ASP A 111 1.86 -39.73 -13.96
N ALA A 112 1.32 -38.52 -13.83
CA ALA A 112 1.72 -37.39 -14.63
C ALA A 112 3.11 -36.93 -14.17
N THR A 113 4.11 -37.05 -15.05
CA THR A 113 5.39 -36.34 -14.91
C THR A 113 5.29 -35.00 -15.64
N PRO A 114 4.82 -33.91 -14.99
CA PRO A 114 5.03 -32.59 -15.55
C PRO A 114 6.53 -32.32 -15.65
N ASP A 115 6.93 -31.52 -16.64
CA ASP A 115 8.25 -30.90 -16.62
C ASP A 115 8.39 -30.08 -15.32
N LEU A 116 9.33 -30.49 -14.47
CA LEU A 116 9.47 -29.98 -13.11
C LEU A 116 9.74 -28.47 -13.11
N GLU A 117 10.44 -27.95 -14.11
CA GLU A 117 10.78 -26.54 -14.21
C GLU A 117 9.55 -25.68 -14.58
N SER A 118 8.80 -26.07 -15.63
CA SER A 118 7.54 -25.43 -16.02
C SER A 118 6.46 -25.50 -14.92
N TRP A 119 6.35 -26.64 -14.22
CA TRP A 119 5.41 -26.77 -13.11
C TRP A 119 5.84 -26.02 -11.85
N LEU A 120 7.13 -25.96 -11.52
CA LEU A 120 7.63 -25.10 -10.44
C LEU A 120 7.35 -23.63 -10.74
N GLN A 121 7.58 -23.16 -11.97
CA GLN A 121 7.25 -21.78 -12.35
C GLN A 121 5.73 -21.49 -12.25
N THR A 122 4.88 -22.43 -12.67
CA THR A 122 3.43 -22.30 -12.58
C THR A 122 2.92 -22.31 -11.13
N LEU A 123 3.49 -23.17 -10.27
CA LEU A 123 3.21 -23.22 -8.84
C LEU A 123 3.76 -22.00 -8.10
N GLU A 124 4.94 -21.50 -8.46
CA GLU A 124 5.51 -20.26 -7.93
C GLU A 124 4.66 -19.05 -8.31
N LEU A 125 4.11 -19.01 -9.52
CA LEU A 125 3.12 -18.02 -9.94
C LEU A 125 1.80 -18.11 -9.19
N MET A 126 1.34 -19.31 -8.82
CA MET A 126 0.14 -19.48 -7.97
C MET A 126 0.39 -19.22 -6.48
N ASN A 127 1.65 -19.30 -6.04
CA ASN A 127 2.14 -19.03 -4.69
C ASN A 127 2.43 -17.53 -4.46
N MET A 128 3.03 -16.88 -5.45
CA MET A 128 2.76 -15.48 -5.79
C MET A 128 1.26 -15.34 -6.14
N TYR A 129 0.67 -14.14 -6.21
CA TYR A 129 -0.78 -13.96 -6.15
C TYR A 129 -1.45 -14.48 -4.83
N ASP A 130 -1.41 -15.76 -4.45
CA ASP A 130 -1.94 -16.28 -3.14
C ASP A 130 -1.36 -15.54 -1.92
N ARG A 131 -0.09 -15.11 -1.99
CA ARG A 131 0.57 -14.29 -0.95
C ARG A 131 0.04 -12.85 -0.85
N TRP A 132 -0.63 -12.37 -1.90
CA TRP A 132 -1.00 -10.96 -2.12
C TRP A 132 -2.52 -10.73 -2.23
N PHE A 133 -3.31 -11.77 -2.52
CA PHE A 133 -4.75 -11.72 -2.75
C PHE A 133 -5.45 -12.89 -2.05
N SER A 134 -6.64 -12.68 -1.51
CA SER A 134 -7.45 -13.78 -0.95
C SER A 134 -8.00 -14.70 -2.05
N LYS A 135 -8.47 -15.91 -1.68
CA LYS A 135 -9.08 -16.84 -2.63
C LYS A 135 -10.33 -16.24 -3.32
N GLU A 136 -11.11 -15.43 -2.60
CA GLU A 136 -12.27 -14.70 -3.12
C GLU A 136 -11.86 -13.56 -4.06
N GLU A 137 -10.70 -12.93 -3.82
CA GLU A 137 -10.16 -11.88 -4.68
C GLU A 137 -9.56 -12.44 -5.97
N LEU A 138 -8.87 -13.58 -5.89
CA LEU A 138 -8.33 -14.28 -7.06
C LEU A 138 -9.43 -14.73 -8.03
N GLN A 139 -10.59 -15.18 -7.51
CA GLN A 139 -11.77 -15.45 -8.34
C GLN A 139 -12.32 -14.21 -9.07
N GLN A 140 -11.98 -13.00 -8.61
CA GLN A 140 -12.40 -11.72 -9.17
C GLN A 140 -11.27 -11.00 -9.93
N LEU A 141 -10.07 -11.57 -9.98
CA LEU A 141 -8.89 -11.00 -10.63
C LEU A 141 -8.67 -11.66 -12.00
N PRO A 142 -8.90 -10.96 -13.13
CA PRO A 142 -8.65 -11.51 -14.46
C PRO A 142 -7.26 -12.12 -14.63
N PHE A 143 -6.20 -11.50 -14.07
CA PHE A 143 -4.84 -12.07 -14.06
C PHE A 143 -4.74 -13.48 -13.43
N ALA A 144 -5.61 -13.84 -12.50
CA ALA A 144 -5.66 -15.18 -11.90
C ALA A 144 -6.59 -16.14 -12.67
N VAL A 145 -7.69 -15.64 -13.23
CA VAL A 145 -8.74 -16.45 -13.89
C VAL A 145 -8.47 -16.72 -15.38
N GLN A 146 -7.89 -15.77 -16.11
CA GLN A 146 -7.77 -15.79 -17.57
C GLN A 146 -6.31 -15.86 -18.06
N LYS A 147 -5.43 -16.48 -17.27
CA LYS A 147 -3.96 -16.49 -17.45
C LYS A 147 -3.50 -16.63 -18.90
N ASP A 148 -3.94 -17.67 -19.61
CA ASP A 148 -3.47 -17.98 -20.96
C ASP A 148 -3.89 -16.93 -22.00
N ALA A 149 -5.12 -16.43 -21.90
CA ALA A 149 -5.64 -15.39 -22.79
C ALA A 149 -4.93 -14.04 -22.55
N LEU A 150 -4.61 -13.74 -21.29
CA LEU A 150 -3.90 -12.53 -20.91
C LEU A 150 -2.41 -12.58 -21.27
N ALA A 151 -1.75 -13.73 -21.10
CA ALA A 151 -0.32 -13.90 -21.39
C ALA A 151 0.03 -13.50 -22.83
N ALA A 152 -0.80 -13.89 -23.81
CA ALA A 152 -0.60 -13.51 -25.22
C ALA A 152 -0.75 -11.99 -25.44
N ILE A 153 -1.73 -11.34 -24.80
CA ILE A 153 -1.96 -9.90 -24.92
C ILE A 153 -0.80 -9.11 -24.28
N TRP A 154 -0.44 -9.47 -23.05
CA TRP A 154 0.61 -8.79 -22.28
C TRP A 154 2.00 -8.99 -22.90
N SER A 155 2.32 -10.18 -23.41
CA SER A 155 3.59 -10.40 -24.14
C SER A 155 3.70 -9.52 -25.40
N GLY A 156 2.58 -9.26 -26.10
CA GLY A 156 2.54 -8.31 -27.22
C GLY A 156 2.83 -6.87 -26.79
N LEU A 157 2.17 -6.39 -25.72
CA LEU A 157 2.41 -5.04 -25.17
C LEU A 157 3.85 -4.86 -24.66
N VAL A 158 4.40 -5.87 -23.98
CA VAL A 158 5.78 -5.87 -23.47
C VAL A 158 6.79 -5.88 -24.62
N ALA A 159 6.57 -6.67 -25.67
CA ALA A 159 7.43 -6.69 -26.86
C ALA A 159 7.42 -5.34 -27.61
N GLU A 160 6.24 -4.69 -27.71
CA GLU A 160 6.12 -3.36 -28.30
C GLU A 160 6.85 -2.30 -27.46
N ALA A 161 6.71 -2.35 -26.13
CA ALA A 161 7.41 -1.44 -25.21
C ALA A 161 8.93 -1.59 -25.29
N ASN A 162 9.45 -2.83 -25.30
CA ASN A 162 10.87 -3.11 -25.52
C ASN A 162 11.34 -2.55 -26.87
N THR A 163 10.57 -2.74 -27.94
CA THR A 163 10.91 -2.21 -29.27
C THR A 163 11.03 -0.68 -29.28
N LEU A 164 10.14 0.04 -28.58
CA LEU A 164 10.22 1.50 -28.46
C LEU A 164 11.41 1.96 -27.60
N LEU A 165 11.71 1.25 -26.51
CA LEU A 165 12.86 1.52 -25.64
C LEU A 165 14.21 1.29 -26.35
N GLU A 166 14.36 0.16 -27.06
CA GLU A 166 15.56 -0.16 -27.86
C GLU A 166 15.81 0.88 -28.96
N GLN A 167 14.74 1.33 -29.63
CA GLN A 167 14.78 2.42 -30.62
C GLN A 167 14.94 3.81 -29.99
N ARG A 168 14.91 3.93 -28.65
CA ARG A 168 14.97 5.18 -27.88
C ARG A 168 13.92 6.21 -28.33
N ILE A 169 12.72 5.74 -28.62
CA ILE A 169 11.60 6.60 -28.95
C ILE A 169 11.23 7.43 -27.71
N PRO A 170 11.05 8.76 -27.82
CA PRO A 170 10.64 9.58 -26.68
C PRO A 170 9.22 9.23 -26.20
N ALA A 171 8.97 9.35 -24.89
CA ALA A 171 7.64 9.18 -24.31
C ALA A 171 6.59 10.16 -24.86
N THR A 172 7.02 11.27 -25.47
CA THR A 172 6.18 12.26 -26.17
C THR A 172 5.82 11.86 -27.61
N ASP A 173 6.32 10.74 -28.13
CA ASP A 173 5.95 10.23 -29.46
C ASP A 173 4.53 9.64 -29.43
N VAL A 174 3.75 9.86 -30.50
CA VAL A 174 2.37 9.36 -30.61
C VAL A 174 2.29 7.84 -30.42
N ARG A 175 3.31 7.09 -30.86
CA ARG A 175 3.37 5.63 -30.69
C ARG A 175 3.55 5.24 -29.22
N ALA A 176 4.35 6.00 -28.47
CA ALA A 176 4.55 5.77 -27.04
C ALA A 176 3.25 6.06 -26.27
N MET A 177 2.60 7.19 -26.58
CA MET A 177 1.33 7.60 -25.96
C MET A 177 0.18 6.62 -26.28
N ASP A 178 0.12 6.09 -27.50
CA ASP A 178 -0.86 5.06 -27.89
C ASP A 178 -0.63 3.74 -27.14
N LEU A 179 0.60 3.23 -27.13
CA LEU A 179 0.95 2.03 -26.37
C LEU A 179 0.62 2.19 -24.88
N ALA A 180 1.01 3.31 -24.28
CA ALA A 180 0.73 3.58 -22.87
C ALA A 180 -0.78 3.72 -22.58
N THR A 181 -1.57 4.21 -23.55
CA THR A 181 -3.03 4.24 -23.44
C THR A 181 -3.61 2.83 -23.44
N ARG A 182 -3.21 1.98 -24.40
CA ARG A 182 -3.64 0.57 -24.46
C ARG A 182 -3.22 -0.20 -23.22
N TRP A 183 -2.00 0.03 -22.73
CA TRP A 183 -1.46 -0.55 -21.51
C TRP A 183 -2.32 -0.21 -20.28
N MET A 184 -2.67 1.06 -20.10
CA MET A 184 -3.47 1.51 -18.96
C MET A 184 -4.92 1.06 -19.05
N GLU A 185 -5.55 1.10 -20.23
CA GLU A 185 -6.88 0.53 -20.46
C GLU A 185 -6.91 -0.98 -20.17
N ARG A 186 -5.86 -1.71 -20.58
CA ARG A 186 -5.76 -3.14 -20.33
C ARG A 186 -5.52 -3.46 -18.86
N LEU A 187 -4.67 -2.69 -18.19
CA LEU A 187 -4.42 -2.83 -16.76
C LEU A 187 -5.68 -2.54 -15.93
N GLU A 188 -6.49 -1.55 -16.33
CA GLU A 188 -7.79 -1.23 -15.71
C GLU A 188 -8.81 -2.37 -15.91
N GLN A 189 -8.86 -2.99 -17.10
CA GLN A 189 -9.68 -4.17 -17.37
C GLN A 189 -9.22 -5.40 -16.57
N ASP A 190 -7.92 -5.72 -16.60
CA ASP A 190 -7.36 -6.94 -16.01
C ASP A 190 -7.20 -6.89 -14.48
N THR A 191 -7.36 -5.70 -13.89
CA THR A 191 -7.60 -5.49 -12.45
C THR A 191 -9.09 -5.44 -12.08
N ALA A 192 -10.00 -5.78 -13.00
CA ALA A 192 -11.45 -5.70 -12.83
C ALA A 192 -11.96 -4.31 -12.38
N GLY A 193 -11.28 -3.23 -12.77
CA GLY A 193 -11.59 -1.87 -12.35
C GLY A 193 -11.35 -1.58 -10.87
N LYS A 194 -10.59 -2.43 -10.15
CA LYS A 194 -10.32 -2.27 -8.71
C LYS A 194 -8.96 -1.62 -8.42
N PRO A 195 -8.92 -0.40 -7.86
CA PRO A 195 -7.66 0.27 -7.49
C PRO A 195 -6.88 -0.49 -6.40
N GLU A 196 -7.57 -1.24 -5.53
CA GLU A 196 -6.93 -2.11 -4.53
C GLU A 196 -6.16 -3.29 -5.17
N PHE A 197 -6.54 -3.71 -6.39
CA PHE A 197 -5.80 -4.74 -7.13
C PHE A 197 -4.57 -4.11 -7.81
N LEU A 198 -4.72 -2.96 -8.47
CA LEU A 198 -3.60 -2.20 -9.04
C LEU A 198 -2.49 -1.93 -8.01
N THR A 199 -2.87 -1.44 -6.83
CA THR A 199 -1.90 -1.08 -5.76
C THR A 199 -1.05 -2.29 -5.36
N ARG A 200 -1.69 -3.46 -5.18
CA ARG A 200 -0.98 -4.70 -4.84
C ARG A 200 -0.18 -5.29 -5.99
N LEU A 201 -0.62 -5.16 -7.24
CA LEU A 201 0.21 -5.54 -8.39
C LEU A 201 1.49 -4.71 -8.45
N ASN A 202 1.41 -3.40 -8.21
CA ASN A 202 2.58 -2.51 -8.17
C ASN A 202 3.54 -2.89 -7.02
N GLU A 203 3.01 -3.12 -5.82
CA GLU A 203 3.81 -3.60 -4.69
C GLU A 203 4.48 -4.95 -5.00
N MET A 204 3.73 -5.93 -5.53
CA MET A 204 4.24 -7.25 -5.92
C MET A 204 5.33 -7.16 -6.99
N HIS A 205 5.17 -6.32 -8.03
CA HIS A 205 6.21 -6.07 -9.05
C HIS A 205 7.49 -5.43 -8.49
N SER A 206 7.37 -4.65 -7.41
CA SER A 206 8.51 -4.02 -6.74
C SER A 206 9.25 -4.95 -5.77
N VAL A 207 8.53 -5.88 -5.13
CA VAL A 207 9.04 -6.76 -4.06
C VAL A 207 9.48 -8.14 -4.57
N GLU A 208 8.89 -8.65 -5.65
CA GLU A 208 9.14 -10.00 -6.18
C GLU A 208 9.94 -9.95 -7.49
N PRO A 209 11.27 -10.18 -7.50
CA PRO A 209 12.07 -10.18 -8.73
C PRO A 209 11.61 -11.20 -9.79
N GLN A 210 10.96 -12.27 -9.34
CA GLN A 210 10.36 -13.29 -10.22
C GLN A 210 9.27 -12.71 -11.15
N MET A 211 8.50 -11.71 -10.69
CA MET A 211 7.51 -11.03 -11.55
C MET A 211 8.19 -10.41 -12.78
N GLN A 212 9.30 -9.72 -12.58
CA GLN A 212 10.01 -9.03 -13.67
C GLN A 212 10.59 -10.05 -14.67
N ALA A 213 11.13 -11.16 -14.17
CA ALA A 213 11.67 -12.24 -14.99
C ALA A 213 10.59 -12.96 -15.83
N GLN A 214 9.37 -13.12 -15.29
CA GLN A 214 8.29 -13.86 -15.96
C GLN A 214 7.42 -12.98 -16.86
N THR A 215 7.12 -11.74 -16.48
CA THR A 215 6.32 -10.83 -17.33
C THR A 215 7.15 -10.05 -18.33
N GLY A 216 8.47 -9.94 -18.13
CA GLY A 216 9.34 -9.06 -18.90
C GLY A 216 9.13 -7.56 -18.62
N ILE A 217 8.28 -7.19 -17.65
CA ILE A 217 8.02 -5.80 -17.27
C ILE A 217 9.12 -5.34 -16.33
N THR A 218 10.01 -4.47 -16.84
CA THR A 218 11.10 -3.87 -16.07
C THR A 218 10.68 -2.54 -15.42
N PRO A 219 11.34 -2.08 -14.35
CA PRO A 219 11.08 -0.76 -13.77
C PRO A 219 11.27 0.41 -14.77
N GLU A 220 12.24 0.30 -15.69
CA GLU A 220 12.44 1.26 -16.77
C GLU A 220 11.24 1.32 -17.73
N MET A 221 10.69 0.15 -18.08
CA MET A 221 9.47 0.05 -18.89
C MET A 221 8.26 0.66 -18.17
N THR A 222 8.11 0.42 -16.87
CA THR A 222 7.02 1.01 -16.07
C THR A 222 7.12 2.54 -16.01
N ASP A 223 8.32 3.10 -15.81
CA ASP A 223 8.55 4.55 -15.84
C ASP A 223 8.28 5.14 -17.23
N TYR A 224 8.75 4.48 -18.29
CA TYR A 224 8.50 4.90 -19.68
C TYR A 224 7.01 4.92 -20.03
N ILE A 225 6.27 3.86 -19.71
CA ILE A 225 4.81 3.79 -19.92
C ILE A 225 4.08 4.85 -19.08
N THR A 226 4.51 5.08 -17.84
CA THR A 226 3.91 6.10 -16.95
C THR A 226 4.12 7.51 -17.50
N ARG A 227 5.32 7.83 -17.99
CA ARG A 227 5.61 9.12 -18.66
C ARG A 227 4.83 9.27 -19.97
N ALA A 228 4.78 8.24 -20.80
CA ALA A 228 4.04 8.30 -22.06
C ALA A 228 2.52 8.44 -21.84
N PHE A 229 1.98 7.81 -20.78
CA PHE A 229 0.59 8.01 -20.39
C PHE A 229 0.32 9.41 -19.87
N ALA A 230 1.23 9.97 -19.06
CA ALA A 230 1.17 11.36 -18.61
C ALA A 230 1.17 12.34 -19.79
N GLU A 231 2.08 12.17 -20.75
CA GLU A 231 2.16 12.98 -21.98
C GLU A 231 0.86 12.90 -22.79
N SER A 232 0.21 11.74 -22.86
CA SER A 232 -1.10 11.61 -23.54
C SER A 232 -2.19 12.52 -22.94
N LYS A 233 -2.12 12.81 -21.63
CA LYS A 233 -3.04 13.74 -20.94
C LYS A 233 -2.58 15.19 -21.04
N LEU A 234 -1.27 15.44 -20.94
CA LEU A 234 -0.66 16.76 -21.09
C LEU A 234 -0.93 17.35 -22.48
N CYS A 235 -0.81 16.56 -23.55
CA CYS A 235 -1.16 16.97 -24.92
C CYS A 235 -2.65 17.33 -25.11
N ILE A 236 -3.55 16.82 -24.25
CA ILE A 236 -4.96 17.23 -24.24
C ILE A 236 -5.12 18.55 -23.48
N TRP A 237 -4.56 18.66 -22.27
CA TRP A 237 -4.65 19.89 -21.47
C TRP A 237 -3.98 21.10 -22.13
N GLU A 238 -2.95 20.88 -22.96
CA GLU A 238 -2.30 21.92 -23.77
C GLU A 238 -3.27 22.65 -24.73
N LYS A 239 -4.41 22.05 -25.08
CA LYS A 239 -5.48 22.69 -25.86
C LYS A 239 -6.36 23.64 -25.02
N TYR A 240 -6.38 23.48 -23.70
CA TYR A 240 -7.27 24.17 -22.76
C TYR A 240 -6.55 25.19 -21.87
N LEU A 241 -5.25 25.02 -21.66
CA LEU A 241 -4.41 25.81 -20.77
C LEU A 241 -3.55 26.82 -21.54
N THR A 242 -3.16 27.92 -20.89
CA THR A 242 -2.15 28.84 -21.42
C THR A 242 -0.74 28.22 -21.32
N ALA A 243 0.22 28.81 -22.03
CA ALA A 243 1.62 28.37 -22.01
C ALA A 243 2.22 28.32 -20.58
N GLU A 244 1.85 29.25 -19.71
CA GLU A 244 2.30 29.28 -18.31
C GLU A 244 1.63 28.17 -17.48
N GLU A 245 0.32 27.97 -17.65
CA GLU A 245 -0.45 26.94 -16.94
C GLU A 245 -0.01 25.52 -17.34
N ILE A 246 0.22 25.25 -18.63
CA ILE A 246 0.72 23.94 -19.08
C ILE A 246 2.18 23.71 -18.69
N ALA A 247 3.03 24.76 -18.65
CA ALA A 247 4.40 24.64 -18.16
C ALA A 247 4.43 24.29 -16.66
N PHE A 248 3.60 24.94 -15.83
CA PHE A 248 3.42 24.57 -14.43
C PHE A 248 2.94 23.12 -14.30
N THR A 249 1.91 22.74 -15.08
CA THR A 249 1.34 21.39 -15.05
C THR A 249 2.39 20.34 -15.40
N ARG A 250 3.14 20.53 -16.50
CA ARG A 250 4.22 19.63 -16.95
C ARG A 250 5.32 19.48 -15.90
N ALA A 251 5.66 20.55 -15.18
CA ALA A 251 6.66 20.52 -14.10
C ALA A 251 6.20 19.71 -12.87
N HIS A 252 4.93 19.85 -12.47
CA HIS A 252 4.43 19.31 -11.20
C HIS A 252 3.54 18.06 -11.32
N TYR A 253 3.26 17.56 -12.53
CA TYR A 253 2.38 16.41 -12.74
C TYR A 253 2.86 15.13 -12.05
N PHE A 254 4.19 14.95 -11.96
CA PHE A 254 4.80 13.75 -11.40
C PHE A 254 5.00 13.81 -9.87
N ASP A 255 5.06 15.02 -9.28
CA ASP A 255 5.44 15.27 -7.88
C ASP A 255 4.69 14.39 -6.86
N ARG A 256 3.39 14.17 -7.09
CA ARG A 256 2.49 13.41 -6.20
C ARG A 256 1.69 12.33 -6.93
N MET A 257 2.17 11.87 -8.09
CA MET A 257 1.43 10.93 -8.93
C MET A 257 1.12 9.60 -8.20
N MET A 258 2.09 9.07 -7.46
CA MET A 258 1.96 7.78 -6.77
C MET A 258 0.99 7.80 -5.58
N GLU A 259 0.53 8.97 -5.14
CA GLU A 259 -0.49 9.10 -4.08
C GLU A 259 -1.93 8.90 -4.61
N TRP A 260 -2.12 8.90 -5.93
CA TRP A 260 -3.45 8.72 -6.53
C TRP A 260 -4.05 7.33 -6.33
N PRO A 261 -3.39 6.20 -6.65
CA PRO A 261 -3.96 4.86 -6.44
C PRO A 261 -4.47 4.58 -5.01
N PRO A 262 -3.71 4.85 -3.93
CA PRO A 262 -4.21 4.62 -2.57
C PRO A 262 -5.33 5.59 -2.16
N LEU A 263 -5.38 6.81 -2.72
CA LEU A 263 -6.53 7.69 -2.52
C LEU A 263 -7.77 7.14 -3.23
N VAL A 264 -7.66 6.73 -4.50
CA VAL A 264 -8.78 6.18 -5.28
C VAL A 264 -9.33 4.92 -4.62
N ALA A 265 -8.48 4.05 -4.06
CA ALA A 265 -8.91 2.89 -3.27
C ALA A 265 -9.77 3.28 -2.06
N LYS A 266 -9.39 4.33 -1.31
CA LYS A 266 -10.20 4.86 -0.20
C LYS A 266 -11.50 5.51 -0.66
N LEU A 267 -11.51 6.18 -1.81
CA LEU A 267 -12.73 6.74 -2.41
C LEU A 267 -13.72 5.63 -2.84
N HIS A 268 -13.22 4.51 -3.39
CA HIS A 268 -14.03 3.32 -3.66
C HIS A 268 -14.55 2.67 -2.38
N GLN A 269 -13.75 2.61 -1.32
CA GLN A 269 -14.18 2.09 -0.03
C GLN A 269 -15.32 2.93 0.56
N ALA A 270 -15.13 4.24 0.70
CA ALA A 270 -16.14 5.17 1.23
C ALA A 270 -17.45 5.15 0.40
N GLN A 271 -17.34 5.00 -0.93
CA GLN A 271 -18.51 4.85 -1.79
C GLN A 271 -19.24 3.51 -1.56
N ARG A 272 -18.51 2.39 -1.41
CA ARG A 272 -19.10 1.06 -1.10
C ARG A 272 -19.77 1.02 0.27
N GLU A 273 -19.18 1.69 1.26
CA GLU A 273 -19.68 1.76 2.63
C GLU A 273 -20.84 2.78 2.80
N ASN A 274 -21.15 3.55 1.75
CA ASN A 274 -22.12 4.66 1.77
C ASN A 274 -21.80 5.72 2.83
N THR A 275 -20.50 6.00 3.05
CA THR A 275 -20.02 7.02 3.98
C THR A 275 -20.63 8.37 3.65
N ASP A 276 -21.20 9.06 4.66
CA ASP A 276 -21.79 10.39 4.49
C ASP A 276 -20.74 11.38 3.93
N PRO A 277 -20.97 12.01 2.76
CA PRO A 277 -20.08 13.02 2.19
C PRO A 277 -19.77 14.21 3.12
N ALA A 278 -20.60 14.46 4.14
CA ALA A 278 -20.40 15.50 5.15
C ALA A 278 -19.63 15.03 6.40
N SER A 279 -19.35 13.73 6.55
CA SER A 279 -18.56 13.18 7.66
C SER A 279 -17.12 13.69 7.66
N GLU A 280 -16.45 13.69 8.82
CA GLU A 280 -15.04 14.11 8.90
C GLU A 280 -14.12 13.25 8.01
N GLU A 281 -14.41 11.97 7.87
CA GLU A 281 -13.67 11.06 6.99
C GLU A 281 -13.82 11.46 5.51
N ALA A 282 -15.04 11.64 5.04
CA ALA A 282 -15.29 12.06 3.66
C ALA A 282 -14.68 13.44 3.36
N GLN A 283 -14.67 14.35 4.33
CA GLN A 283 -14.03 15.65 4.18
C GLN A 283 -12.50 15.53 4.12
N LYS A 284 -11.85 14.67 4.93
CA LYS A 284 -10.41 14.37 4.80
C LYS A 284 -10.07 13.79 3.41
N LEU A 285 -10.93 12.92 2.87
CA LEU A 285 -10.75 12.38 1.51
C LEU A 285 -10.89 13.46 0.43
N ALA A 286 -11.87 14.37 0.56
CA ALA A 286 -12.04 15.51 -0.34
C ALA A 286 -10.88 16.52 -0.26
N GLU A 287 -10.32 16.76 0.93
CA GLU A 287 -9.15 17.62 1.13
C GLU A 287 -7.88 17.00 0.53
N ASN A 288 -7.66 15.70 0.73
CA ASN A 288 -6.56 14.97 0.09
C ASN A 288 -6.67 15.01 -1.44
N TRP A 289 -7.86 14.77 -2.00
CA TRP A 289 -8.10 14.90 -3.43
C TRP A 289 -7.81 16.30 -3.94
N LEU A 290 -8.27 17.34 -3.22
CA LEU A 290 -8.03 18.72 -3.61
C LEU A 290 -6.53 19.07 -3.56
N ALA A 291 -5.78 18.56 -2.57
CA ALA A 291 -4.34 18.77 -2.45
C ALA A 291 -3.56 18.08 -3.58
N LEU A 292 -3.94 16.86 -3.99
CA LEU A 292 -3.35 16.20 -5.15
C LEU A 292 -3.72 16.89 -6.47
N PHE A 293 -4.96 17.32 -6.63
CA PHE A 293 -5.40 18.08 -7.81
C PHE A 293 -4.65 19.42 -7.92
N GLN A 294 -4.55 20.19 -6.83
CA GLN A 294 -3.86 21.48 -6.80
C GLN A 294 -2.35 21.37 -6.99
N SER A 295 -1.74 20.20 -6.72
CA SER A 295 -0.30 20.02 -6.93
C SER A 295 0.09 20.22 -8.40
N TYR A 296 -0.70 19.69 -9.35
CA TYR A 296 -0.44 19.87 -10.78
C TYR A 296 -1.31 20.96 -11.44
N ALA A 297 -2.53 21.20 -10.95
CA ALA A 297 -3.45 22.18 -11.54
C ALA A 297 -3.28 23.61 -10.99
N GLY A 298 -2.47 23.78 -9.93
CA GLY A 298 -2.29 25.04 -9.24
C GLY A 298 -3.50 25.47 -8.40
N THR A 299 -3.36 26.59 -7.70
CA THR A 299 -4.38 27.13 -6.77
C THR A 299 -5.36 28.11 -7.43
N SER A 300 -5.11 28.56 -8.66
CA SER A 300 -5.97 29.50 -9.40
C SER A 300 -7.35 28.91 -9.70
N PRO A 301 -8.45 29.56 -9.29
CA PRO A 301 -9.81 29.09 -9.60
C PRO A 301 -10.10 29.02 -11.10
N GLU A 302 -9.54 29.94 -11.89
CA GLU A 302 -9.73 29.99 -13.34
C GLU A 302 -9.04 28.80 -14.04
N THR A 303 -7.80 28.51 -13.66
CA THR A 303 -7.03 27.37 -14.15
C THR A 303 -7.73 26.05 -13.80
N GLN A 304 -8.15 25.89 -12.54
CA GLN A 304 -8.91 24.72 -12.10
C GLN A 304 -10.23 24.55 -12.86
N GLN A 305 -10.88 25.65 -13.28
CA GLN A 305 -12.10 25.57 -14.08
C GLN A 305 -11.82 25.08 -15.51
N LYS A 306 -10.68 25.45 -16.12
CA LYS A 306 -10.23 24.89 -17.41
C LYS A 306 -10.01 23.38 -17.31
N PHE A 307 -9.35 22.91 -16.25
CA PHE A 307 -9.18 21.46 -15.99
C PHE A 307 -10.53 20.73 -15.89
N ARG A 308 -11.50 21.28 -15.14
CA ARG A 308 -12.85 20.67 -15.03
C ARG A 308 -13.57 20.64 -16.38
N ALA A 309 -13.47 21.71 -17.17
CA ALA A 309 -14.06 21.76 -18.51
C ALA A 309 -13.44 20.73 -19.46
N ALA A 310 -12.11 20.58 -19.44
CA ALA A 310 -11.40 19.55 -20.20
C ALA A 310 -11.87 18.14 -19.80
N MET A 311 -11.94 17.83 -18.50
CA MET A 311 -12.40 16.52 -18.01
C MET A 311 -13.86 16.19 -18.37
N GLN A 312 -14.70 17.19 -18.61
CA GLN A 312 -16.08 17.00 -19.09
C GLN A 312 -16.17 16.76 -20.60
N GLN A 313 -15.20 17.25 -21.38
CA GLN A 313 -15.21 17.19 -22.85
C GLN A 313 -14.35 16.07 -23.43
N GLU A 314 -13.30 15.64 -22.72
CA GLU A 314 -12.27 14.72 -23.22
C GLU A 314 -12.26 13.42 -22.40
N PRO A 315 -12.99 12.35 -22.82
CA PRO A 315 -13.09 11.10 -22.07
C PRO A 315 -11.75 10.42 -21.78
N HIS A 316 -10.73 10.70 -22.59
CA HIS A 316 -9.38 10.17 -22.41
C HIS A 316 -8.74 10.57 -21.07
N LEU A 317 -9.07 11.75 -20.54
CA LEU A 317 -8.53 12.21 -19.25
C LEU A 317 -8.96 11.32 -18.07
N MET A 318 -10.11 10.65 -18.20
CA MET A 318 -10.64 9.71 -17.20
C MET A 318 -10.02 8.31 -17.25
N LYS A 319 -9.40 7.91 -18.37
CA LYS A 319 -8.78 6.58 -18.50
C LYS A 319 -7.64 6.38 -17.50
N GLY A 320 -7.41 5.15 -17.05
CA GLY A 320 -6.30 4.82 -16.16
C GLY A 320 -6.33 5.58 -14.84
N THR A 321 -7.53 5.99 -14.40
CA THR A 321 -7.75 6.62 -13.08
C THR A 321 -8.48 5.69 -12.11
N TRP A 322 -9.05 4.58 -12.59
CA TRP A 322 -9.94 3.70 -11.82
C TRP A 322 -11.17 4.42 -11.25
N MET A 323 -11.48 5.65 -11.66
CA MET A 323 -12.59 6.44 -11.14
C MET A 323 -13.90 6.10 -11.87
N THR A 324 -14.81 5.41 -11.17
CA THR A 324 -16.15 5.12 -11.71
C THR A 324 -17.08 6.33 -11.61
N PRO A 325 -18.16 6.40 -12.41
CA PRO A 325 -19.17 7.47 -12.29
C PRO A 325 -19.79 7.58 -10.89
N ALA A 326 -19.95 6.47 -10.18
CA ALA A 326 -20.46 6.46 -8.80
C ALA A 326 -19.49 7.10 -7.81
N VAL A 327 -18.19 6.76 -7.89
CA VAL A 327 -17.15 7.34 -7.04
C VAL A 327 -16.94 8.82 -7.35
N LEU A 328 -17.00 9.23 -8.62
CA LEU A 328 -16.98 10.64 -9.02
C LEU A 328 -18.17 11.42 -8.45
N ALA A 329 -19.39 10.89 -8.54
CA ALA A 329 -20.58 11.54 -8.01
C ALA A 329 -20.51 11.72 -6.48
N TRP A 330 -20.05 10.70 -5.75
CA TRP A 330 -19.82 10.76 -4.30
C TRP A 330 -18.76 11.81 -3.94
N LEU A 331 -17.61 11.81 -4.65
CA LEU A 331 -16.54 12.77 -4.43
C LEU A 331 -16.97 14.22 -4.71
N GLN A 332 -17.77 14.44 -5.76
CA GLN A 332 -18.33 15.77 -6.07
C GLN A 332 -19.24 16.29 -4.96
N GLN A 333 -20.02 15.42 -4.30
CA GLN A 333 -20.83 15.80 -3.14
C GLN A 333 -19.94 16.20 -1.94
N ALA A 334 -18.91 15.40 -1.63
CA ALA A 334 -17.98 15.69 -0.53
C ALA A 334 -17.24 17.02 -0.74
N ILE A 335 -16.76 17.28 -1.97
CA ILE A 335 -16.14 18.56 -2.35
C ILE A 335 -17.14 19.72 -2.26
N GLY A 336 -18.41 19.50 -2.65
CA GLY A 336 -19.47 20.50 -2.53
C GLY A 336 -19.68 20.96 -1.08
N VAL A 337 -19.76 20.01 -0.14
CA VAL A 337 -19.85 20.29 1.30
C VAL A 337 -18.61 21.01 1.81
N MET A 338 -17.41 20.58 1.40
CA MET A 338 -16.14 21.20 1.79
C MET A 338 -16.09 22.68 1.38
N MET A 339 -16.46 22.98 0.13
CA MET A 339 -16.49 24.36 -0.37
C MET A 339 -17.51 25.21 0.40
N GLN A 340 -18.72 24.71 0.63
CA GLN A 340 -19.74 25.41 1.42
C GLN A 340 -19.26 25.73 2.85
N ARG A 341 -18.57 24.80 3.52
CA ARG A 341 -17.97 25.00 4.85
C ARG A 341 -16.92 26.11 4.82
N ARG A 342 -16.01 26.09 3.83
CA ARG A 342 -14.97 27.11 3.66
C ARG A 342 -15.56 28.50 3.40
N PHE A 343 -16.57 28.62 2.54
CA PHE A 343 -17.28 29.89 2.33
C PHE A 343 -17.96 30.39 3.62
N SER A 344 -18.68 29.53 4.33
CA SER A 344 -19.36 29.89 5.59
C SER A 344 -18.41 30.36 6.68
N ALA A 345 -17.23 29.73 6.79
CA ALA A 345 -16.16 30.13 7.71
C ALA A 345 -15.56 31.49 7.33
N SER A 346 -15.28 31.73 6.04
CA SER A 346 -14.75 33.02 5.57
C SER A 346 -15.72 34.19 5.77
N GLY A 347 -17.03 33.95 5.63
CA GLY A 347 -18.07 34.96 5.85
C GLY A 347 -18.17 35.45 7.31
N HIS A 348 -17.79 34.62 8.28
CA HIS A 348 -17.79 35.01 9.70
C HIS A 348 -16.59 35.89 10.10
N SER A 349 -15.59 36.08 9.22
CA SER A 349 -14.40 36.88 9.51
C SER A 349 -14.46 38.34 9.01
N GLN A 350 -15.55 38.75 8.33
CA GLN A 350 -15.75 40.13 7.85
C GLN A 350 -16.81 40.91 8.65
N ILE A 351 -17.34 40.35 9.75
CA ILE A 351 -18.30 41.01 10.64
C ILE A 351 -17.81 40.93 12.09
N ARG A 352 -16.75 41.69 12.40
CA ARG A 352 -16.36 42.11 13.76
C ARG A 352 -15.69 43.47 13.73
#